data_AF-A0A357ND31-F1
#
_entry.id   AF-A0A357ND31-F1
#
_cell.length_a   1.000
_cell.length_b   1.000
_cell.length_c   1.000
_cell.angle_alpha   90.00
_cell.angle_beta   90.00
_cell.angle_gamma   90.00
#
_symmetry.space_group_name_H-M   'P 1'
#
loop_
_entity.id
_entity.type
_entity.pdbx_description
1 polymer ?
#
loop_
_entity_poly.entity_id
_entity_poly.type
_entity_poly.pdbx_seq_one_letter_code
_entity_poly.pdbx_strand_id
1 'polypeptide(L)'
;MTLSIMGGETVNQKEPISQPEKAESAVGKAVSYEVEVEPSGVFLTVFPSPSVDQRPNSEEIHAELLRQNLHTVQKDLIIKAIASSTGKPVLIGDYPGPQDPEVKVEISKNKMEATVEIIPSRKKASPTLNEIYARLKEKGIISGITEQDVIKALDNPKKPVVVARGKLPQDGVNARIEYAFDFSKTGKPREEADGRVNFFDLNLVYNVRAEDVLAEKIAKTDGIPGCTVTGDPIQAKGGRDVPLPLGKNVYAAENGLLRAAIDGQVQMVNGKFHVSPVFEIKEDVDVSTGSISFVGSVIVRGSVQMGFSIKAEGDIEVYGTVSGAILEGNNILVKSGIQGMQRGHIRARGNVTAKFIENANVSAQDTITVAEAILHSNISAGKKVIVQGKRAVIVGGTVRAGEEIVSRSAGSHLATLTTLEVGLNPELRDEMVKVKNEIKDTQWRMEQAQKALQLLKNMEANGTITPEKKELLLKTTKVYYTLTGQHETLRKRYAAIEEQIEELKYGRVKVAETVHPGVKIVIRSAILPVRDPVNYATFYEEDGDIKIGPYK
;
A
#
# COMPACT_ATOMS: atom_id res chain seq x y z
N MET A 1 0.02 3.63 -50.30
CA MET A 1 -0.45 4.66 -51.24
C MET A 1 0.46 5.88 -51.08
N THR A 2 1.06 6.32 -52.19
CA THR A 2 1.62 7.67 -52.47
C THR A 2 2.63 8.26 -51.46
N LEU A 3 3.95 8.37 -51.67
CA LEU A 3 4.81 8.61 -52.85
C LEU A 3 4.52 9.94 -53.58
N SER A 4 5.40 10.93 -53.36
CA SER A 4 5.78 12.10 -54.19
C SER A 4 7.02 12.75 -53.52
N ILE A 5 8.29 12.63 -53.93
CA ILE A 5 9.04 12.67 -55.22
C ILE A 5 9.71 14.05 -55.45
N MET A 6 11.06 14.02 -55.42
CA MET A 6 12.09 14.71 -56.23
C MET A 6 12.48 16.19 -56.13
N GLY A 7 13.80 16.37 -56.31
CA GLY A 7 14.53 17.54 -56.85
C GLY A 7 15.65 17.99 -55.91
N GLY A 8 16.96 17.71 -56.10
CA GLY A 8 17.81 17.96 -57.30
C GLY A 8 18.05 19.47 -57.43
N GLU A 9 19.24 20.07 -57.53
CA GLU A 9 20.59 19.67 -57.89
C GLU A 9 21.57 20.78 -57.41
N THR A 10 22.83 20.40 -57.23
CA THR A 10 24.03 21.27 -57.19
C THR A 10 24.25 22.01 -58.52
N VAL A 11 24.72 23.27 -58.52
CA VAL A 11 25.84 23.78 -59.35
C VAL A 11 26.23 25.22 -58.91
N ASN A 12 27.41 25.31 -58.30
CA ASN A 12 28.53 26.23 -58.54
C ASN A 12 28.33 27.48 -59.43
N GLN A 13 28.61 28.69 -58.90
CA GLN A 13 29.33 29.75 -59.65
C GLN A 13 29.75 30.95 -58.76
N LYS A 14 31.07 31.09 -58.60
CA LYS A 14 31.92 32.30 -58.64
C LYS A 14 31.44 33.63 -57.99
N GLU A 15 32.19 34.00 -56.95
CA GLU A 15 32.90 35.29 -56.72
C GLU A 15 32.12 36.63 -56.81
N PRO A 16 32.39 37.60 -55.89
CA PRO A 16 33.74 38.16 -55.82
C PRO A 16 34.32 38.35 -54.42
N ILE A 17 35.65 38.32 -54.43
CA ILE A 17 36.59 38.84 -53.45
C ILE A 17 36.13 40.23 -52.96
N SER A 18 35.67 40.34 -51.72
CA SER A 18 35.44 41.61 -51.06
C SER A 18 36.73 42.09 -50.41
N GLN A 19 37.15 43.26 -50.88
CA GLN A 19 38.26 44.10 -50.47
C GLN A 19 38.37 44.33 -48.95
N PRO A 20 39.55 44.76 -48.45
CA PRO A 20 39.76 45.02 -47.03
C PRO A 20 38.74 46.05 -46.53
N GLU A 21 38.13 45.73 -45.39
CA GLU A 21 37.21 46.59 -44.66
C GLU A 21 37.92 47.92 -44.32
N LYS A 22 37.69 48.92 -45.16
CA LYS A 22 37.81 50.33 -44.79
C LYS A 22 36.74 50.58 -43.73
N ALA A 23 37.17 50.87 -42.51
CA ALA A 23 36.30 51.48 -41.52
C ALA A 23 35.83 52.84 -42.07
N GLU A 24 34.52 52.95 -42.28
CA GLU A 24 33.86 54.13 -42.79
C GLU A 24 34.01 55.33 -41.88
N SER A 25 34.20 56.47 -42.53
CA SER A 25 34.19 57.80 -41.98
C SER A 25 32.85 58.15 -41.36
N ALA A 26 32.90 58.65 -40.13
CA ALA A 26 31.86 59.46 -39.54
C ALA A 26 32.47 60.82 -39.14
N VAL A 27 31.92 61.86 -39.77
CA VAL A 27 31.95 63.28 -39.36
C VAL A 27 33.25 64.03 -39.62
N GLY A 28 33.16 64.99 -40.55
CA GLY A 28 34.25 65.85 -40.97
C GLY A 28 34.89 66.64 -39.82
N LYS A 29 36.17 66.36 -39.61
CA LYS A 29 37.20 67.31 -39.16
C LYS A 29 38.47 66.91 -39.90
N ALA A 30 39.07 67.85 -40.63
CA ALA A 30 40.35 67.65 -41.29
C ALA A 30 41.37 67.15 -40.24
N VAL A 31 41.84 65.91 -40.38
CA VAL A 31 42.78 65.28 -39.45
C VAL A 31 44.09 66.03 -39.58
N SER A 32 44.35 66.92 -38.62
CA SER A 32 45.52 67.81 -38.64
C SER A 32 46.77 67.17 -38.05
N TYR A 33 46.69 65.92 -37.57
CA TYR A 33 47.84 65.18 -37.04
C TYR A 33 47.70 63.64 -37.09
N GLU A 34 48.84 62.94 -37.07
CA GLU A 34 48.99 61.48 -37.02
C GLU A 34 49.99 61.10 -35.93
N VAL A 35 49.80 59.94 -35.28
CA VAL A 35 50.65 59.46 -34.18
C VAL A 35 51.19 58.08 -34.53
N GLU A 36 52.50 57.95 -34.55
CA GLU A 36 53.20 56.68 -34.80
C GLU A 36 53.96 56.25 -33.54
N VAL A 37 53.79 55.00 -33.14
CA VAL A 37 54.47 54.44 -31.96
C VAL A 37 55.45 53.36 -32.42
N GLU A 38 56.73 53.66 -32.32
CA GLU A 38 57.82 52.79 -32.74
C GLU A 38 58.74 52.44 -31.55
N PRO A 39 59.60 51.40 -31.65
CA PRO A 39 60.59 51.09 -30.62
C PRO A 39 61.57 52.23 -30.34
N SER A 40 61.75 53.13 -31.30
CA SER A 40 62.55 54.36 -31.25
C SER A 40 61.86 55.50 -30.48
N GLY A 41 60.54 55.42 -30.22
CA GLY A 41 59.79 56.43 -29.48
C GLY A 41 58.36 56.65 -29.99
N VAL A 42 57.66 57.60 -29.38
CA VAL A 42 56.34 58.06 -29.83
C VAL A 42 56.53 59.30 -30.70
N PHE A 43 56.02 59.27 -31.92
CA PHE A 43 56.12 60.35 -32.89
C PHE A 43 54.76 60.98 -33.17
N LEU A 44 54.74 62.31 -33.26
CA LEU A 44 53.57 63.09 -33.66
C LEU A 44 53.89 63.85 -34.94
N THR A 45 53.10 63.61 -35.97
CA THR A 45 53.17 64.32 -37.25
C THR A 45 52.00 65.29 -37.29
N VAL A 46 52.25 66.60 -37.32
CA VAL A 46 51.20 67.62 -37.47
C VAL A 46 51.27 68.20 -38.88
N PHE A 47 50.19 68.06 -39.65
CA PHE A 47 50.12 68.52 -41.04
C PHE A 47 49.85 70.02 -41.13
N PRO A 48 50.43 70.74 -42.13
CA PRO A 48 50.22 72.16 -42.30
C PRO A 48 48.74 72.49 -42.56
N SER A 49 48.16 73.40 -41.77
CA SER A 49 46.80 73.89 -41.97
C SER A 49 46.80 75.34 -42.46
N PRO A 50 45.94 75.72 -43.42
CA PRO A 50 45.95 77.05 -44.06
C PRO A 50 45.46 78.20 -43.17
N SER A 51 44.94 77.93 -41.96
CA SER A 51 44.52 78.96 -41.01
C SER A 51 44.96 78.64 -39.57
N VAL A 52 45.37 79.66 -38.82
CA VAL A 52 45.89 79.52 -37.44
C VAL A 52 44.81 78.94 -36.50
N ASP A 53 43.54 79.25 -36.75
CA ASP A 53 42.38 78.78 -35.95
C ASP A 53 42.01 77.30 -36.19
N GLN A 54 42.67 76.62 -37.13
CA GLN A 54 42.44 75.20 -37.44
C GLN A 54 43.56 74.28 -36.94
N ARG A 55 44.50 74.79 -36.13
CA ARG A 55 45.53 73.95 -35.51
C ARG A 55 44.95 73.14 -34.35
N PRO A 56 45.33 71.86 -34.21
CA PRO A 56 44.81 71.01 -33.15
C PRO A 56 45.28 71.51 -31.78
N ASN A 57 44.42 71.42 -30.78
CA ASN A 57 44.71 71.88 -29.43
C ASN A 57 45.70 70.93 -28.74
N SER A 58 46.82 71.48 -28.24
CA SER A 58 47.84 70.71 -27.54
C SER A 58 47.32 69.99 -26.28
N GLU A 59 46.31 70.53 -25.59
CA GLU A 59 45.72 69.87 -24.42
C GLU A 59 44.84 68.69 -24.80
N GLU A 60 44.10 68.80 -25.90
CA GLU A 60 43.26 67.72 -26.41
C GLU A 60 44.12 66.56 -26.93
N ILE A 61 45.18 66.85 -27.69
CA ILE A 61 46.13 65.83 -28.15
C ILE A 61 46.79 65.15 -26.95
N HIS A 62 47.29 65.91 -25.98
CA HIS A 62 47.93 65.33 -24.81
C HIS A 62 46.95 64.46 -24.00
N ALA A 63 45.72 64.91 -23.77
CA ALA A 63 44.70 64.13 -23.07
C ALA A 63 44.33 62.83 -23.82
N GLU A 64 44.25 62.88 -25.15
CA GLU A 64 43.96 61.70 -25.97
C GLU A 64 45.13 60.70 -25.97
N LEU A 65 46.38 61.17 -26.04
CA LEU A 65 47.57 60.31 -25.94
C LEU A 65 47.67 59.64 -24.56
N LEU A 66 47.32 60.35 -23.48
CA LEU A 66 47.24 59.77 -22.15
C LEU A 66 46.14 58.70 -22.04
N ARG A 67 44.98 58.90 -22.70
CA ARG A 67 43.91 57.87 -22.77
C ARG A 67 44.36 56.62 -23.51
N GLN A 68 45.26 56.76 -24.47
CA GLN A 68 45.89 55.64 -25.19
C GLN A 68 47.08 55.01 -24.42
N ASN A 69 47.26 55.36 -23.14
CA ASN A 69 48.34 54.91 -22.25
C ASN A 69 49.76 55.32 -22.70
N LEU A 70 49.90 56.40 -23.47
CA LEU A 70 51.18 56.97 -23.88
C LEU A 70 51.67 58.03 -22.87
N HIS A 71 51.87 57.60 -21.62
CA HIS A 71 52.23 58.50 -20.49
C HIS A 71 53.64 59.08 -20.56
N THR A 72 54.48 58.57 -21.47
CA THR A 72 55.85 59.04 -21.72
C THR A 72 55.92 60.28 -22.60
N VAL A 73 54.78 60.71 -23.16
CA VAL A 73 54.71 61.88 -24.04
C VAL A 73 54.83 63.18 -23.25
N GLN A 74 55.69 64.08 -23.72
CA GLN A 74 55.94 65.38 -23.10
C GLN A 74 55.12 66.49 -23.78
N LYS A 75 54.32 67.21 -22.99
CA LYS A 75 53.45 68.31 -23.46
C LYS A 75 54.24 69.38 -24.24
N ASP A 76 55.47 69.70 -23.81
CA ASP A 76 56.31 70.71 -24.48
C ASP A 76 56.73 70.29 -25.90
N LEU A 77 56.93 68.99 -26.14
CA LEU A 77 57.29 68.47 -27.45
C LEU A 77 56.06 68.43 -28.38
N ILE A 78 54.88 68.16 -27.86
CA ILE A 78 53.61 68.29 -28.59
C ILE A 78 53.40 69.75 -29.04
N ILE A 79 53.64 70.72 -28.15
CA ILE A 79 53.52 72.15 -28.48
C ILE A 79 54.50 72.52 -29.60
N LYS A 80 55.74 72.02 -29.56
CA LYS A 80 56.74 72.22 -30.63
C LYS A 80 56.32 71.57 -31.96
N ALA A 81 55.78 70.35 -31.91
CA ALA A 81 55.29 69.67 -33.11
C ALA A 81 54.14 70.45 -33.78
N ILE A 82 53.19 70.95 -32.99
CA ILE A 82 52.09 71.79 -33.46
C ILE A 82 52.60 73.14 -33.99
N ALA A 83 53.53 73.79 -33.29
CA ALA A 83 54.10 75.08 -33.71
C ALA A 83 54.85 74.98 -35.04
N SER A 84 55.58 73.88 -35.25
CA SER A 84 56.36 73.65 -36.45
C SER A 84 55.51 73.20 -37.65
N SER A 85 54.44 72.42 -37.44
CA SER A 85 53.44 72.03 -38.47
C SER A 85 54.06 71.59 -39.81
N THR A 86 55.20 70.89 -39.78
CA THR A 86 56.01 70.62 -40.99
C THR A 86 55.55 69.39 -41.77
N GLY A 87 54.56 68.64 -41.26
CA GLY A 87 54.16 67.35 -41.80
C GLY A 87 55.21 66.25 -41.65
N LYS A 88 56.25 66.47 -40.81
CA LYS A 88 57.26 65.46 -40.47
C LYS A 88 57.04 64.90 -39.06
N PRO A 89 57.39 63.62 -38.81
CA PRO A 89 57.30 63.03 -37.48
C PRO A 89 58.23 63.72 -36.49
N VAL A 90 57.69 64.20 -35.37
CA VAL A 90 58.46 64.77 -34.26
C VAL A 90 58.40 63.80 -33.08
N LEU A 91 59.56 63.43 -32.53
CA LEU A 91 59.63 62.63 -31.32
C LEU A 91 59.04 63.42 -30.15
N ILE A 92 57.94 62.93 -29.60
CA ILE A 92 57.18 63.58 -28.52
C ILE A 92 57.27 62.85 -27.19
N GLY A 93 57.82 61.63 -27.15
CA GLY A 93 58.02 60.88 -25.92
C GLY A 93 58.79 59.59 -26.14
N ASP A 94 59.33 59.05 -25.06
CA ASP A 94 59.99 57.74 -25.10
C ASP A 94 58.97 56.63 -25.36
N TYR A 95 59.42 55.49 -25.88
CA TYR A 95 58.54 54.34 -26.06
C TYR A 95 58.08 53.85 -24.66
N PRO A 96 56.76 53.78 -24.36
CA PRO A 96 56.26 53.46 -23.01
C PRO A 96 56.48 52.01 -22.55
N GLY A 97 57.24 51.21 -23.31
CA GLY A 97 57.50 49.81 -23.02
C GLY A 97 56.37 48.87 -23.47
N PRO A 98 56.62 47.55 -23.51
CA PRO A 98 55.59 46.57 -23.86
C PRO A 98 54.51 46.51 -22.77
N GLN A 99 53.24 46.58 -23.19
CA GLN A 99 52.11 46.30 -22.30
C GLN A 99 52.07 44.80 -21.99
N ASP A 100 51.96 44.43 -20.71
CA ASP A 100 51.79 43.04 -20.30
C ASP A 100 50.42 42.49 -20.77
N PRO A 101 50.31 41.19 -21.08
CA PRO A 101 49.02 40.57 -21.38
C PRO A 101 48.11 40.70 -20.17
N GLU A 102 46.92 41.25 -20.38
CA GLU A 102 45.96 41.49 -19.31
C GLU A 102 45.04 40.26 -19.16
N VAL A 103 45.01 39.69 -17.95
CA VAL A 103 44.06 38.63 -17.57
C VAL A 103 42.91 39.29 -16.85
N LYS A 104 41.81 39.51 -17.56
CA LYS A 104 40.60 40.10 -17.01
C LYS A 104 39.75 38.98 -16.41
N VAL A 105 39.49 39.07 -15.11
CA VAL A 105 38.65 38.12 -14.37
C VAL A 105 37.38 38.84 -13.94
N GLU A 106 36.24 38.34 -14.37
CA GLU A 106 34.93 38.83 -13.95
C GLU A 106 34.18 37.74 -13.18
N ILE A 107 33.53 38.14 -12.08
CA ILE A 107 32.67 37.25 -11.30
C ILE A 107 31.22 37.68 -11.55
N SER A 108 30.35 36.72 -11.83
CA SER A 108 28.93 36.99 -12.03
C SER A 108 28.31 37.64 -10.79
N LYS A 109 27.22 38.42 -10.94
CA LYS A 109 26.57 39.11 -9.80
C LYS A 109 26.12 38.17 -8.68
N ASN A 110 25.74 36.94 -9.03
CA ASN A 110 25.35 35.89 -8.09
C ASN A 110 26.54 35.07 -7.56
N LYS A 111 27.78 35.40 -7.94
CA LYS A 111 29.02 34.69 -7.60
C LYS A 111 29.02 33.19 -7.95
N MET A 112 28.19 32.77 -8.89
CA MET A 112 28.08 31.37 -9.31
C MET A 112 29.01 31.00 -10.46
N GLU A 113 29.51 32.00 -11.20
CA GLU A 113 30.42 31.77 -12.31
C GLU A 113 31.54 32.81 -12.26
N ALA A 114 32.74 32.38 -12.65
CA ALA A 114 33.84 33.29 -12.95
C ALA A 114 34.31 33.09 -14.37
N THR A 115 34.46 34.20 -15.10
CA THR A 115 34.97 34.22 -16.46
C THR A 115 36.37 34.81 -16.50
N VAL A 116 37.19 34.24 -17.36
CA VAL A 116 38.51 34.77 -17.72
C VAL A 116 38.47 35.19 -19.17
N GLU A 117 38.92 36.41 -19.43
CA GLU A 117 39.20 36.93 -20.75
C GLU A 117 40.69 37.33 -20.80
N ILE A 118 41.41 36.79 -21.77
CA ILE A 118 42.84 37.07 -21.95
C ILE A 118 42.98 38.06 -23.11
N ILE A 119 43.54 39.23 -22.81
CA ILE A 119 43.86 40.25 -23.79
C ILE A 119 45.35 40.08 -24.15
N PRO A 120 45.68 39.53 -25.34
CA PRO A 120 47.04 39.22 -25.70
C PRO A 120 47.87 40.50 -25.94
N SER A 121 49.12 40.49 -25.50
CA SER A 121 50.07 41.56 -25.80
C SER A 121 50.75 41.38 -27.16
N ARG A 122 51.26 42.46 -27.77
CA ARG A 122 51.95 42.39 -29.07
C ARG A 122 53.38 41.79 -29.00
N LYS A 123 53.96 41.59 -27.81
CA LYS A 123 55.38 41.14 -27.69
C LYS A 123 55.67 40.08 -26.60
N LYS A 124 54.82 39.90 -25.59
CA LYS A 124 55.02 38.86 -24.54
C LYS A 124 54.17 37.63 -24.84
N ALA A 125 54.70 36.45 -24.49
CA ALA A 125 53.97 35.19 -24.58
C ALA A 125 52.67 35.24 -23.76
N SER A 126 51.67 34.45 -24.17
CA SER A 126 50.42 34.28 -23.42
C SER A 126 50.72 33.94 -21.95
N PRO A 127 49.87 34.40 -21.01
CA PRO A 127 50.07 34.14 -19.59
C PRO A 127 50.14 32.64 -19.32
N THR A 128 50.96 32.24 -18.35
CA THR A 128 51.06 30.83 -17.97
C THR A 128 49.82 30.37 -17.19
N LEU A 129 49.54 29.06 -17.16
CA LEU A 129 48.45 28.51 -16.34
C LEU A 129 48.55 28.99 -14.88
N ASN A 130 49.77 28.97 -14.32
CA ASN A 130 50.04 29.43 -12.95
C ASN A 130 49.71 30.92 -12.75
N GLU A 131 49.98 31.77 -13.74
CA GLU A 131 49.61 33.19 -13.70
C GLU A 131 48.10 33.36 -13.70
N ILE A 132 47.35 32.59 -14.49
CA ILE A 132 45.88 32.64 -14.49
C ILE A 132 45.34 32.16 -13.14
N TYR A 133 45.84 31.05 -12.60
CA TYR A 133 45.44 30.56 -11.27
C TYR A 133 45.77 31.57 -10.16
N ALA A 134 46.92 32.25 -10.23
CA ALA A 134 47.28 33.30 -9.28
C ALA A 134 46.29 34.47 -9.34
N ARG A 135 45.92 34.91 -10.56
CA ARG A 135 44.92 35.98 -10.76
C ARG A 135 43.52 35.58 -10.30
N LEU A 136 43.10 34.34 -10.54
CA LEU A 136 41.84 33.80 -10.03
C LEU A 136 41.82 33.81 -8.49
N LYS A 137 42.92 33.41 -7.85
CA LYS A 137 43.08 33.41 -6.40
C LYS A 137 43.10 34.84 -5.82
N GLU A 138 43.80 35.77 -6.47
CA GLU A 138 43.80 37.20 -6.09
C GLU A 138 42.41 37.81 -6.11
N LYS A 139 41.55 37.37 -7.06
CA LYS A 139 40.15 37.79 -7.17
C LYS A 139 39.20 37.01 -6.23
N GLY A 140 39.75 36.15 -5.37
CA GLY A 140 39.01 35.42 -4.35
C GLY A 140 38.31 34.16 -4.86
N ILE A 141 38.62 33.66 -6.06
CA ILE A 141 38.05 32.43 -6.60
C ILE A 141 38.84 31.25 -6.04
N ILE A 142 38.17 30.42 -5.23
CA ILE A 142 38.81 29.34 -4.47
C ILE A 142 38.18 27.96 -4.72
N SER A 143 37.03 27.91 -5.40
CA SER A 143 36.31 26.65 -5.65
C SER A 143 35.74 26.61 -7.06
N GLY A 144 35.57 25.39 -7.58
CA GLY A 144 34.88 25.14 -8.85
C GLY A 144 35.68 25.43 -10.11
N ILE A 145 37.01 25.62 -9.99
CA ILE A 145 37.89 25.83 -11.15
C ILE A 145 38.18 24.49 -11.83
N THR A 146 37.99 24.43 -13.15
CA THR A 146 38.32 23.26 -13.96
C THR A 146 39.51 23.57 -14.86
N GLU A 147 40.57 22.78 -14.78
CA GLU A 147 41.79 22.98 -15.58
C GLU A 147 41.52 23.02 -17.08
N GLN A 148 40.60 22.18 -17.57
CA GLN A 148 40.17 22.17 -18.96
C GLN A 148 39.57 23.51 -19.41
N ASP A 149 38.83 24.19 -18.54
CA ASP A 149 38.19 25.46 -18.89
C ASP A 149 39.20 26.61 -18.85
N VAL A 150 40.21 26.53 -17.98
CA VAL A 150 41.36 27.45 -17.98
C VAL A 150 42.20 27.31 -19.26
N ILE A 151 42.42 26.07 -19.72
CA ILE A 151 43.10 25.81 -21.01
C ILE A 151 42.27 26.36 -22.17
N LYS A 152 40.94 26.15 -22.18
CA LYS A 152 40.07 26.75 -23.21
C LYS A 152 40.13 28.28 -23.23
N ALA A 153 40.30 28.93 -22.09
CA ALA A 153 40.48 30.38 -22.01
C ALA A 153 41.81 30.84 -22.64
N LEU A 154 42.88 30.04 -22.52
CA LEU A 154 44.16 30.25 -23.20
C LEU A 154 44.04 30.09 -24.72
N ASP A 155 43.31 29.08 -25.16
CA ASP A 155 43.14 28.77 -26.59
C ASP A 155 42.21 29.75 -27.30
N ASN A 156 41.37 30.50 -26.56
CA ASN A 156 40.40 31.45 -27.09
C ASN A 156 40.62 32.88 -26.53
N PRO A 157 41.73 33.55 -26.87
CA PRO A 157 41.99 34.92 -26.43
C PRO A 157 40.92 35.90 -26.92
N LYS A 158 40.68 36.99 -26.17
CA LYS A 158 39.64 38.01 -26.41
C LYS A 158 38.18 37.52 -26.33
N LYS A 159 37.96 36.32 -25.78
CA LYS A 159 36.61 35.83 -25.48
C LYS A 159 36.52 35.49 -23.99
N PRO A 160 35.46 35.92 -23.29
CA PRO A 160 35.24 35.51 -21.90
C PRO A 160 34.86 34.03 -21.86
N VAL A 161 35.65 33.22 -21.15
CA VAL A 161 35.40 31.79 -20.93
C VAL A 161 35.09 31.56 -19.45
N VAL A 162 34.02 30.83 -19.14
CA VAL A 162 33.69 30.44 -17.76
C VAL A 162 34.70 29.40 -17.30
N VAL A 163 35.55 29.76 -16.33
CA VAL A 163 36.62 28.90 -15.81
C VAL A 163 36.31 28.32 -14.43
N ALA A 164 35.35 28.91 -13.71
CA ALA A 164 34.90 28.40 -12.43
C ALA A 164 33.37 28.41 -12.31
N ARG A 165 32.80 27.35 -11.73
CA ARG A 165 31.37 27.23 -11.43
C ARG A 165 31.15 26.87 -9.96
N GLY A 166 30.29 27.63 -9.29
CA GLY A 166 29.82 27.32 -7.95
C GLY A 166 28.93 26.07 -7.96
N LYS A 167 28.81 25.42 -6.80
CA LYS A 167 27.90 24.29 -6.60
C LYS A 167 26.56 24.83 -6.08
N LEU A 168 25.47 24.55 -6.78
CA LEU A 168 24.14 24.91 -6.31
C LEU A 168 23.76 24.09 -5.07
N PRO A 169 23.03 24.67 -4.09
CA PRO A 169 22.48 23.91 -2.98
C PRO A 169 21.42 22.91 -3.48
N GLN A 170 21.31 21.77 -2.81
CA GLN A 170 20.25 20.80 -3.05
C GLN A 170 19.33 20.74 -1.83
N ASP A 171 18.07 21.13 -1.99
CA ASP A 171 17.08 21.07 -0.91
C ASP A 171 16.79 19.61 -0.50
N GLY A 172 16.53 19.42 0.79
CA GLY A 172 16.14 18.14 1.36
C GLY A 172 14.71 17.74 1.00
N VAL A 173 14.42 16.45 1.01
CA VAL A 173 13.10 15.87 0.75
C VAL A 173 12.28 15.87 2.03
N ASN A 174 11.01 16.28 1.94
CA ASN A 174 10.09 16.26 3.08
C ASN A 174 9.79 14.83 3.55
N ALA A 175 9.53 14.66 4.84
CA ALA A 175 9.02 13.41 5.36
C ALA A 175 7.61 13.13 4.79
N ARG A 176 7.31 11.85 4.54
CA ARG A 176 5.99 11.42 4.06
C ARG A 176 5.55 10.14 4.77
N ILE A 177 4.24 9.92 4.80
CA ILE A 177 3.65 8.68 5.32
C ILE A 177 3.23 7.82 4.14
N GLU A 178 3.76 6.60 4.06
CA GLU A 178 3.33 5.57 3.11
C GLU A 178 2.35 4.64 3.81
N TYR A 179 1.15 4.50 3.23
CA TYR A 179 0.07 3.70 3.81
C TYR A 179 0.14 2.26 3.31
N ALA A 180 -0.03 1.29 4.21
CA ALA A 180 -0.12 -0.11 3.85
C ALA A 180 -1.45 -0.48 3.17
N PHE A 181 -2.46 0.40 3.29
CA PHE A 181 -3.81 0.18 2.75
C PHE A 181 -4.17 1.22 1.69
N ASP A 182 -4.83 0.74 0.64
CA ASP A 182 -5.47 1.59 -0.35
C ASP A 182 -6.96 1.75 -0.02
N PHE A 183 -7.29 2.83 0.69
CA PHE A 183 -8.65 3.20 1.05
C PHE A 183 -9.51 3.63 -0.17
N SER A 184 -8.95 3.78 -1.37
CA SER A 184 -9.72 4.15 -2.58
C SER A 184 -10.56 2.99 -3.15
N LYS A 185 -10.38 1.79 -2.61
CA LYS A 185 -11.07 0.56 -3.02
C LYS A 185 -12.28 0.20 -2.15
N THR A 186 -12.56 0.97 -1.10
CA THR A 186 -13.71 0.74 -0.21
C THR A 186 -15.03 0.84 -0.97
N GLY A 187 -15.95 -0.10 -0.73
CA GLY A 187 -17.29 -0.13 -1.36
C GLY A 187 -17.31 -0.67 -2.78
N LYS A 188 -16.17 -1.21 -3.28
CA LYS A 188 -16.09 -1.85 -4.59
C LYS A 188 -16.09 -3.38 -4.41
N PRO A 189 -16.82 -4.13 -5.27
CA PRO A 189 -16.77 -5.58 -5.28
C PRO A 189 -15.33 -6.10 -5.33
N ARG A 190 -15.08 -7.14 -4.55
CA ARG A 190 -13.76 -7.75 -4.47
C ARG A 190 -13.48 -8.59 -5.72
N GLU A 191 -12.36 -8.29 -6.38
CA GLU A 191 -11.79 -9.14 -7.42
C GLU A 191 -10.97 -10.26 -6.76
N GLU A 192 -11.28 -11.50 -7.11
CA GLU A 192 -10.55 -12.69 -6.70
C GLU A 192 -9.29 -12.88 -7.55
N ALA A 193 -8.35 -13.71 -7.06
CA ALA A 193 -7.06 -13.94 -7.72
C ALA A 193 -7.19 -14.57 -9.13
N ASP A 194 -8.33 -15.18 -9.45
CA ASP A 194 -8.65 -15.77 -10.75
C ASP A 194 -9.43 -14.81 -11.68
N GLY A 195 -9.63 -13.55 -11.27
CA GLY A 195 -10.36 -12.53 -12.02
C GLY A 195 -11.88 -12.58 -11.85
N ARG A 196 -12.43 -13.45 -10.99
CA ARG A 196 -13.86 -13.44 -10.66
C ARG A 196 -14.20 -12.29 -9.71
N VAL A 197 -15.36 -11.69 -9.90
CA VAL A 197 -15.84 -10.58 -9.07
C VAL A 197 -16.88 -11.10 -8.08
N ASN A 198 -16.60 -10.96 -6.78
CA ASN A 198 -17.53 -11.28 -5.73
C ASN A 198 -18.37 -10.06 -5.35
N PHE A 199 -19.59 -9.99 -5.88
CA PHE A 199 -20.53 -8.90 -5.60
C PHE A 199 -21.08 -8.89 -4.16
N PHE A 200 -20.85 -9.96 -3.39
CA PHE A 200 -21.23 -10.02 -1.98
C PHE A 200 -20.12 -9.50 -1.07
N ASP A 201 -18.89 -9.27 -1.53
CA ASP A 201 -17.80 -8.72 -0.70
C ASP A 201 -17.40 -7.34 -1.27
N LEU A 202 -17.78 -6.27 -0.57
CA LEU A 202 -17.60 -4.88 -1.02
C LEU A 202 -16.33 -4.20 -0.45
N ASN A 203 -15.37 -4.95 0.13
CA ASN A 203 -14.18 -4.40 0.78
C ASN A 203 -14.50 -3.27 1.80
N LEU A 204 -15.62 -3.38 2.53
CA LEU A 204 -16.02 -2.38 3.52
C LEU A 204 -15.13 -2.39 4.78
N VAL A 205 -14.42 -3.49 4.99
CA VAL A 205 -13.70 -3.75 6.24
C VAL A 205 -12.25 -4.11 5.94
N TYR A 206 -11.34 -3.25 6.39
CA TYR A 206 -9.91 -3.53 6.38
C TYR A 206 -9.53 -4.16 7.72
N ASN A 207 -9.52 -5.49 7.74
CA ASN A 207 -9.13 -6.28 8.90
C ASN A 207 -7.62 -6.19 9.13
N VAL A 208 -7.23 -5.95 10.38
CA VAL A 208 -5.83 -5.99 10.84
C VAL A 208 -5.74 -6.81 12.12
N ARG A 209 -4.62 -7.49 12.30
CA ARG A 209 -4.22 -8.13 13.56
C ARG A 209 -3.34 -7.19 14.37
N ALA A 210 -3.27 -7.42 15.67
CA ALA A 210 -2.24 -6.82 16.51
C ALA A 210 -0.87 -7.04 15.86
N GLU A 211 -0.01 -6.02 15.92
CA GLU A 211 1.32 -5.95 15.29
C GLU A 211 1.36 -5.71 13.78
N ASP A 212 0.22 -5.73 13.06
CA ASP A 212 0.21 -5.43 11.63
C ASP A 212 0.63 -3.98 11.36
N VAL A 213 1.42 -3.80 10.29
CA VAL A 213 1.88 -2.48 9.85
C VAL A 213 0.74 -1.74 9.17
N LEU A 214 0.45 -0.54 9.67
CA LEU A 214 -0.59 0.32 9.12
C LEU A 214 -0.02 1.37 8.16
N ALA A 215 1.16 1.89 8.50
CA ALA A 215 1.85 2.90 7.71
C ALA A 215 3.34 2.95 8.09
N GLU A 216 4.14 3.53 7.21
CA GLU A 216 5.56 3.81 7.43
C GLU A 216 5.84 5.29 7.22
N LYS A 217 6.57 5.91 8.16
CA LYS A 217 7.08 7.27 8.00
C LYS A 217 8.45 7.22 7.34
N ILE A 218 8.49 7.68 6.09
CA ILE A 218 9.75 7.97 5.39
C ILE A 218 10.30 9.28 5.94
N ALA A 219 11.47 9.22 6.56
CA ALA A 219 12.12 10.36 7.19
C ALA A 219 12.49 11.45 6.17
N LYS A 220 12.52 12.70 6.65
CA LYS A 220 13.04 13.83 5.87
C LYS A 220 14.54 13.67 5.62
N THR A 221 15.03 14.25 4.53
CA THR A 221 16.48 14.39 4.31
C THR A 221 16.95 15.81 4.57
N ASP A 222 18.20 15.95 5.00
CA ASP A 222 18.85 17.25 5.09
C ASP A 222 19.19 17.77 3.69
N GLY A 223 19.18 19.09 3.54
CA GLY A 223 19.66 19.72 2.32
C GLY A 223 21.19 19.70 2.27
N ILE A 224 21.76 19.58 1.07
CA ILE A 224 23.20 19.63 0.84
C ILE A 224 23.58 21.08 0.51
N PRO A 225 24.38 21.76 1.36
CA PRO A 225 24.80 23.14 1.09
C PRO A 225 25.58 23.26 -0.22
N GLY A 226 25.32 24.35 -0.94
CA GLY A 226 26.10 24.75 -2.11
C GLY A 226 27.28 25.64 -1.72
N CYS A 227 28.07 26.04 -2.70
CA CYS A 227 29.10 27.06 -2.52
C CYS A 227 29.24 27.92 -3.78
N THR A 228 29.49 29.21 -3.59
CA THR A 228 29.87 30.12 -4.69
C THR A 228 31.30 29.81 -5.16
N VAL A 229 31.71 30.41 -6.29
CA VAL A 229 33.11 30.31 -6.75
C VAL A 229 34.11 30.95 -5.77
N THR A 230 33.63 31.88 -4.93
CA THR A 230 34.37 32.52 -3.85
C THR A 230 34.40 31.70 -2.55
N GLY A 231 33.73 30.53 -2.53
CA GLY A 231 33.63 29.63 -1.38
C GLY A 231 32.68 30.11 -0.28
N ASP A 232 31.85 31.12 -0.55
CA ASP A 232 30.76 31.50 0.34
C ASP A 232 29.71 30.36 0.34
N PRO A 233 29.31 29.81 1.50
CA PRO A 233 28.34 28.73 1.55
C PRO A 233 26.94 29.23 1.18
N ILE A 234 26.23 28.45 0.35
CA ILE A 234 24.83 28.70 0.01
C ILE A 234 23.98 27.71 0.80
N GLN A 235 23.16 28.23 1.71
CA GLN A 235 22.32 27.39 2.57
C GLN A 235 21.26 26.64 1.74
N ALA A 236 21.20 25.33 1.92
CA ALA A 236 20.10 24.50 1.45
C ALA A 236 18.99 24.45 2.49
N LYS A 237 17.74 24.27 2.05
CA LYS A 237 16.62 24.06 2.97
C LYS A 237 16.54 22.59 3.33
N GLY A 238 16.49 22.28 4.62
CA GLY A 238 16.18 20.93 5.09
C GLY A 238 14.72 20.57 4.79
N GLY A 239 14.45 19.27 4.61
CA GLY A 239 13.09 18.77 4.47
C GLY A 239 12.22 19.11 5.69
N ARG A 240 10.91 19.26 5.48
CA ARG A 240 9.93 19.43 6.56
C ARG A 240 9.56 18.07 7.13
N ASP A 241 9.37 18.01 8.45
CA ASP A 241 8.91 16.79 9.11
C ASP A 241 7.37 16.71 9.15
N VAL A 242 6.83 15.50 9.26
CA VAL A 242 5.40 15.21 9.39
C VAL A 242 5.14 14.42 10.68
N PRO A 243 4.17 14.82 11.51
CA PRO A 243 3.82 14.07 12.72
C PRO A 243 3.21 12.71 12.36
N LEU A 244 3.46 11.70 13.20
CA LEU A 244 2.88 10.37 13.02
C LEU A 244 1.35 10.42 13.25
N PRO A 245 0.53 9.88 12.33
CA PRO A 245 -0.93 9.90 12.44
C PRO A 245 -1.46 8.86 13.46
N LEU A 246 -1.07 8.99 14.72
CA LEU A 246 -1.46 8.08 15.81
C LEU A 246 -2.85 8.41 16.36
N GLY A 247 -3.77 7.46 16.26
CA GLY A 247 -5.08 7.49 16.89
C GLY A 247 -5.25 6.39 17.94
N LYS A 248 -6.47 5.88 18.10
CA LYS A 248 -6.79 4.88 19.14
C LYS A 248 -6.32 3.49 18.71
N ASN A 249 -5.74 2.74 19.65
CA ASN A 249 -5.24 1.36 19.44
C ASN A 249 -4.21 1.25 18.30
N VAL A 250 -3.43 2.31 18.11
CA VAL A 250 -2.31 2.37 17.17
C VAL A 250 -1.12 2.94 17.92
N TYR A 251 0.04 2.37 17.71
CA TYR A 251 1.27 2.84 18.32
C TYR A 251 2.40 2.96 17.29
N ALA A 252 3.38 3.81 17.59
CA ALA A 252 4.59 3.95 16.80
C ALA A 252 5.61 2.91 17.27
N ALA A 253 6.06 2.07 16.35
CA ALA A 253 7.17 1.15 16.55
C ALA A 253 8.49 1.81 16.11
N GLU A 254 9.59 1.08 16.23
CA GLU A 254 10.91 1.53 15.78
C GLU A 254 10.90 1.86 14.27
N ASN A 255 11.83 2.73 13.86
CA ASN A 255 12.04 3.14 12.46
C ASN A 255 10.86 3.88 11.80
N GLY A 256 9.93 4.43 12.58
CA GLY A 256 8.81 5.22 12.04
C GLY A 256 7.65 4.37 11.51
N LEU A 257 7.60 3.08 11.85
CA LEU A 257 6.47 2.21 11.57
C LEU A 257 5.30 2.51 12.51
N LEU A 258 4.09 2.48 11.98
CA LEU A 258 2.85 2.50 12.76
C LEU A 258 2.25 1.11 12.74
N ARG A 259 1.90 0.59 13.92
CA ARG A 259 1.33 -0.74 14.08
C ARG A 259 -0.01 -0.73 14.82
N ALA A 260 -0.84 -1.71 14.50
CA ALA A 260 -2.06 -1.98 15.26
C ALA A 260 -1.71 -2.55 16.65
N ALA A 261 -2.35 -2.02 17.69
CA ALA A 261 -2.20 -2.54 19.06
C ALA A 261 -3.11 -3.74 19.34
N ILE A 262 -4.18 -3.90 18.56
CA ILE A 262 -5.21 -4.93 18.74
C ILE A 262 -5.71 -5.42 17.38
N ASP A 263 -6.44 -6.54 17.39
CA ASP A 263 -7.20 -7.01 16.23
C ASP A 263 -8.44 -6.13 15.99
N GLY A 264 -8.74 -5.81 14.73
CA GLY A 264 -9.94 -5.05 14.39
C GLY A 264 -9.95 -4.44 12.99
N GLN A 265 -10.81 -3.43 12.82
CA GLN A 265 -10.93 -2.65 11.58
C GLN A 265 -10.04 -1.42 11.66
N VAL A 266 -9.17 -1.22 10.67
CA VAL A 266 -8.46 0.04 10.51
C VAL A 266 -9.34 1.09 9.84
N GLN A 267 -9.40 2.28 10.43
CA GLN A 267 -10.11 3.44 9.90
C GLN A 267 -9.24 4.70 10.02
N MET A 268 -9.41 5.63 9.08
CA MET A 268 -8.80 6.95 9.13
C MET A 268 -9.84 7.96 9.64
N VAL A 269 -9.63 8.51 10.83
CA VAL A 269 -10.51 9.52 11.44
C VAL A 269 -9.69 10.77 11.75
N ASN A 270 -10.10 11.92 11.22
CA ASN A 270 -9.40 13.20 11.40
C ASN A 270 -7.88 13.13 11.06
N GLY A 271 -7.53 12.37 10.01
CA GLY A 271 -6.14 12.19 9.58
C GLY A 271 -5.28 11.30 10.49
N LYS A 272 -5.89 10.53 11.39
CA LYS A 272 -5.23 9.58 12.29
C LYS A 272 -5.75 8.16 12.07
N PHE A 273 -4.88 7.17 12.26
CA PHE A 273 -5.26 5.77 12.24
C PHE A 273 -5.91 5.35 13.56
N HIS A 274 -7.07 4.71 13.45
CA HIS A 274 -7.77 4.09 14.56
C HIS A 274 -8.02 2.63 14.23
N VAL A 275 -7.83 1.74 15.21
CA VAL A 275 -8.24 0.34 15.10
C VAL A 275 -9.41 0.09 16.05
N SER A 276 -10.54 -0.37 15.51
CA SER A 276 -11.74 -0.68 16.28
C SER A 276 -11.95 -2.20 16.34
N PRO A 277 -12.11 -2.80 17.53
CA PRO A 277 -12.42 -4.23 17.66
C PRO A 277 -13.90 -4.54 17.40
N VAL A 278 -14.70 -3.51 17.16
CA VAL A 278 -16.14 -3.60 16.86
C VAL A 278 -16.42 -2.93 15.53
N PHE A 279 -17.13 -3.63 14.65
CA PHE A 279 -17.65 -3.10 13.41
C PHE A 279 -19.16 -2.88 13.52
N GLU A 280 -19.60 -1.63 13.42
CA GLU A 280 -21.01 -1.26 13.54
C GLU A 280 -21.61 -0.92 12.17
N ILE A 281 -22.70 -1.61 11.83
CA ILE A 281 -23.49 -1.41 10.62
C ILE A 281 -24.79 -0.74 11.05
N LYS A 282 -25.00 0.50 10.58
CA LYS A 282 -26.13 1.33 10.99
C LYS A 282 -27.45 0.91 10.35
N GLU A 283 -27.38 0.20 9.23
CA GLU A 283 -28.53 -0.19 8.42
C GLU A 283 -28.62 -1.73 8.30
N ASP A 284 -29.41 -2.21 7.36
CA ASP A 284 -29.57 -3.61 7.06
C ASP A 284 -28.35 -4.17 6.30
N VAL A 285 -28.06 -5.44 6.54
CA VAL A 285 -27.09 -6.18 5.73
C VAL A 285 -27.82 -6.76 4.52
N ASP A 286 -27.64 -6.09 3.39
CA ASP A 286 -28.28 -6.38 2.10
C ASP A 286 -27.31 -6.17 0.93
N VAL A 287 -27.83 -5.98 -0.29
CA VAL A 287 -27.02 -5.78 -1.51
C VAL A 287 -26.09 -4.55 -1.41
N SER A 288 -26.48 -3.52 -0.65
CA SER A 288 -25.68 -2.30 -0.48
C SER A 288 -24.49 -2.49 0.45
N THR A 289 -24.62 -3.42 1.41
CA THR A 289 -23.58 -3.70 2.42
C THR A 289 -22.74 -4.93 2.05
N GLY A 290 -23.34 -5.94 1.44
CA GLY A 290 -22.69 -7.22 1.20
C GLY A 290 -22.55 -8.07 2.46
N SER A 291 -21.98 -9.26 2.30
CA SER A 291 -21.56 -10.14 3.40
C SER A 291 -20.35 -9.56 4.13
N ILE A 292 -20.27 -9.82 5.43
CA ILE A 292 -19.24 -9.27 6.31
C ILE A 292 -18.37 -10.40 6.85
N SER A 293 -17.05 -10.21 6.79
CA SER A 293 -16.07 -11.04 7.49
C SER A 293 -15.18 -10.15 8.36
N PHE A 294 -15.21 -10.36 9.67
CA PHE A 294 -14.57 -9.48 10.64
C PHE A 294 -13.81 -10.24 11.74
N VAL A 295 -12.59 -9.80 12.04
CA VAL A 295 -11.75 -10.40 13.10
C VAL A 295 -12.16 -10.00 14.51
N GLY A 296 -13.11 -9.07 14.65
CA GLY A 296 -13.68 -8.63 15.93
C GLY A 296 -15.16 -8.93 16.06
N SER A 297 -15.88 -8.11 16.82
CA SER A 297 -17.34 -8.23 17.01
C SER A 297 -18.12 -7.36 16.02
N VAL A 298 -19.28 -7.82 15.57
CA VAL A 298 -20.14 -7.10 14.62
C VAL A 298 -21.45 -6.71 15.27
N ILE A 299 -21.83 -5.43 15.13
CA ILE A 299 -23.13 -4.92 15.58
C ILE A 299 -23.91 -4.46 14.36
N VAL A 300 -25.08 -5.03 14.14
CA VAL A 300 -26.03 -4.64 13.09
C VAL A 300 -27.24 -3.98 13.74
N ARG A 301 -27.44 -2.69 13.46
CA ARG A 301 -28.61 -1.94 13.94
C ARG A 301 -29.88 -2.28 13.17
N GLY A 302 -29.73 -2.71 11.92
CA GLY A 302 -30.81 -3.22 11.08
C GLY A 302 -31.01 -4.75 11.18
N SER A 303 -31.55 -5.29 10.10
CA SER A 303 -31.80 -6.72 9.86
C SER A 303 -30.73 -7.33 8.94
N VAL A 304 -30.63 -8.65 8.94
CA VAL A 304 -29.77 -9.38 7.99
C VAL A 304 -30.65 -10.08 6.97
N GLN A 305 -30.53 -9.67 5.71
CA GLN A 305 -31.40 -10.12 4.62
C GLN A 305 -30.98 -11.48 4.07
N MET A 306 -31.88 -12.11 3.33
CA MET A 306 -31.70 -13.44 2.77
C MET A 306 -30.50 -13.50 1.82
N GLY A 307 -29.71 -14.57 1.94
CA GLY A 307 -28.56 -14.81 1.07
C GLY A 307 -27.27 -14.09 1.48
N PHE A 308 -27.31 -13.25 2.52
CA PHE A 308 -26.12 -12.61 3.08
C PHE A 308 -25.57 -13.39 4.27
N SER A 309 -24.28 -13.16 4.55
CA SER A 309 -23.60 -13.79 5.66
C SER A 309 -22.80 -12.81 6.50
N ILE A 310 -22.73 -13.05 7.80
CA ILE A 310 -21.83 -12.36 8.72
C ILE A 310 -21.00 -13.40 9.43
N LYS A 311 -19.68 -13.28 9.28
CA LYS A 311 -18.68 -14.10 9.96
C LYS A 311 -17.84 -13.22 10.86
N ALA A 312 -17.87 -13.50 12.15
CA ALA A 312 -17.14 -12.75 13.15
C ALA A 312 -16.31 -13.70 14.02
N GLU A 313 -15.05 -13.33 14.30
CA GLU A 313 -14.28 -14.02 15.34
C GLU A 313 -14.72 -13.61 16.74
N GLY A 314 -15.34 -12.43 16.89
CA GLY A 314 -15.99 -11.98 18.11
C GLY A 314 -17.49 -12.30 18.14
N ASP A 315 -18.23 -11.49 18.90
CA ASP A 315 -19.68 -11.64 19.05
C ASP A 315 -20.43 -10.95 17.90
N ILE A 316 -21.66 -11.40 17.63
CA ILE A 316 -22.58 -10.78 16.66
C ILE A 316 -23.83 -10.32 17.39
N GLU A 317 -24.15 -9.03 17.32
CA GLU A 317 -25.39 -8.46 17.82
C GLU A 317 -26.22 -7.92 16.65
N VAL A 318 -27.45 -8.43 16.47
CA VAL A 318 -28.41 -7.96 15.46
C VAL A 318 -29.63 -7.40 16.18
N TYR A 319 -29.95 -6.14 15.94
CA TYR A 319 -31.12 -5.48 16.53
C TYR A 319 -32.41 -5.83 15.81
N GLY A 320 -32.35 -5.96 14.47
CA GLY A 320 -33.47 -6.39 13.63
C GLY A 320 -33.64 -7.91 13.57
N THR A 321 -34.28 -8.37 12.50
CA THR A 321 -34.57 -9.79 12.24
C THR A 321 -33.47 -10.41 11.38
N VAL A 322 -33.25 -11.70 11.53
CA VAL A 322 -32.35 -12.47 10.66
C VAL A 322 -33.19 -13.35 9.74
N SER A 323 -33.21 -13.03 8.44
CA SER A 323 -34.12 -13.65 7.46
C SER A 323 -33.33 -14.45 6.44
N GLY A 324 -33.30 -15.78 6.55
CA GLY A 324 -32.63 -16.65 5.56
C GLY A 324 -31.13 -16.39 5.37
N ALA A 325 -30.47 -15.82 6.38
CA ALA A 325 -29.07 -15.45 6.38
C ALA A 325 -28.19 -16.45 7.14
N ILE A 326 -26.87 -16.34 6.95
CA ILE A 326 -25.88 -17.17 7.65
C ILE A 326 -25.11 -16.32 8.65
N LEU A 327 -25.14 -16.69 9.93
CA LEU A 327 -24.34 -16.01 10.97
C LEU A 327 -23.39 -17.01 11.63
N GLU A 328 -22.10 -16.68 11.65
CA GLU A 328 -21.05 -17.46 12.33
C GLU A 328 -20.29 -16.54 13.29
N GLY A 329 -20.38 -16.80 14.60
CA GLY A 329 -19.82 -15.92 15.63
C GLY A 329 -19.34 -16.66 16.87
N ASN A 330 -18.81 -15.91 17.84
CA ASN A 330 -18.60 -16.41 19.20
C ASN A 330 -19.93 -16.53 19.93
N ASN A 331 -20.51 -15.43 20.42
CA ASN A 331 -21.91 -15.36 20.84
C ASN A 331 -22.75 -14.65 19.78
N ILE A 332 -24.00 -15.06 19.60
CA ILE A 332 -24.94 -14.43 18.66
C ILE A 332 -26.19 -13.98 19.43
N LEU A 333 -26.42 -12.67 19.46
CA LEU A 333 -27.61 -12.06 20.02
C LEU A 333 -28.46 -11.47 18.89
N VAL A 334 -29.68 -11.97 18.73
CA VAL A 334 -30.69 -11.41 17.83
C VAL A 334 -31.81 -10.85 18.70
N LYS A 335 -31.95 -9.53 18.77
CA LYS A 335 -32.97 -8.89 19.64
C LYS A 335 -34.39 -9.13 19.16
N SER A 336 -34.57 -9.29 17.85
CA SER A 336 -35.82 -9.75 17.24
C SER A 336 -35.81 -11.28 17.10
N GLY A 337 -36.33 -11.82 16.00
CA GLY A 337 -36.34 -13.26 15.73
C GLY A 337 -35.40 -13.69 14.60
N ILE A 338 -35.26 -15.01 14.51
CA ILE A 338 -34.56 -15.70 13.44
C ILE A 338 -35.62 -16.38 12.58
N GLN A 339 -35.73 -16.00 11.32
CA GLN A 339 -36.61 -16.59 10.32
C GLN A 339 -35.76 -17.25 9.25
N GLY A 340 -35.53 -18.56 9.39
CA GLY A 340 -34.57 -19.25 8.54
C GLY A 340 -35.04 -19.45 7.10
N MET A 341 -36.36 -19.44 6.82
CA MET A 341 -36.89 -19.72 5.47
C MET A 341 -36.30 -21.01 4.86
N GLN A 342 -36.00 -22.02 5.70
CA GLN A 342 -35.32 -23.28 5.35
C GLN A 342 -33.88 -23.15 4.81
N ARG A 343 -33.28 -21.97 4.88
CA ARG A 343 -31.89 -21.70 4.42
C ARG A 343 -31.00 -21.06 5.48
N GLY A 344 -31.58 -20.36 6.45
CA GLY A 344 -30.85 -19.66 7.50
C GLY A 344 -30.13 -20.63 8.43
N HIS A 345 -28.83 -20.40 8.59
CA HIS A 345 -27.93 -21.21 9.43
C HIS A 345 -27.22 -20.29 10.40
N ILE A 346 -27.45 -20.49 11.68
CA ILE A 346 -26.85 -19.69 12.75
C ILE A 346 -25.95 -20.59 13.57
N ARG A 347 -24.67 -20.26 13.66
CA ARG A 347 -23.66 -21.06 14.37
C ARG A 347 -22.86 -20.20 15.34
N ALA A 348 -22.97 -20.50 16.63
CA ALA A 348 -22.22 -19.85 17.69
C ALA A 348 -21.23 -20.81 18.35
N ARG A 349 -20.00 -20.35 18.62
CA ARG A 349 -19.03 -21.08 19.47
C ARG A 349 -19.34 -20.95 20.96
N GLY A 350 -20.17 -20.00 21.34
CA GLY A 350 -20.71 -19.82 22.68
C GLY A 350 -22.22 -20.00 22.66
N ASN A 351 -22.95 -18.90 22.87
CA ASN A 351 -24.39 -18.89 23.07
C ASN A 351 -25.15 -18.27 21.87
N VAL A 352 -26.41 -18.68 21.69
CA VAL A 352 -27.37 -17.96 20.83
C VAL A 352 -28.53 -17.47 21.67
N THR A 353 -28.88 -16.19 21.54
CA THR A 353 -30.07 -15.60 22.16
C THR A 353 -30.96 -14.98 21.10
N ALA A 354 -32.24 -15.33 21.09
CA ALA A 354 -33.22 -14.78 20.15
C ALA A 354 -34.60 -14.59 20.81
N LYS A 355 -35.43 -13.70 20.27
CA LYS A 355 -36.83 -13.59 20.71
C LYS A 355 -37.65 -14.81 20.28
N PHE A 356 -37.53 -15.20 19.02
CA PHE A 356 -38.16 -16.40 18.46
C PHE A 356 -37.29 -17.00 17.36
N ILE A 357 -37.49 -18.28 17.07
CA ILE A 357 -36.80 -19.00 15.99
C ILE A 357 -37.83 -19.75 15.17
N GLU A 358 -37.83 -19.55 13.86
CA GLU A 358 -38.81 -20.12 12.93
C GLU A 358 -38.13 -20.64 11.66
N ASN A 359 -38.45 -21.88 11.25
CA ASN A 359 -37.96 -22.50 10.02
C ASN A 359 -36.43 -22.37 9.82
N ALA A 360 -35.65 -22.50 10.90
CA ALA A 360 -34.21 -22.24 10.91
C ALA A 360 -33.39 -23.42 11.46
N ASN A 361 -32.10 -23.45 11.09
CA ASN A 361 -31.10 -24.31 11.70
C ASN A 361 -30.21 -23.45 12.60
N VAL A 362 -30.22 -23.73 13.90
CA VAL A 362 -29.44 -22.97 14.89
C VAL A 362 -28.61 -23.92 15.74
N SER A 363 -27.31 -23.69 15.77
CA SER A 363 -26.35 -24.44 16.59
C SER A 363 -25.52 -23.54 17.49
N ALA A 364 -25.30 -24.00 18.72
CA ALA A 364 -24.48 -23.33 19.71
C ALA A 364 -23.68 -24.37 20.50
N GLN A 365 -22.39 -24.14 20.76
CA GLN A 365 -21.58 -25.07 21.56
C GLN A 365 -21.94 -25.03 23.05
N ASP A 366 -22.57 -23.96 23.53
CA ASP A 366 -23.05 -23.85 24.91
C ASP A 366 -24.58 -23.83 24.96
N THR A 367 -25.20 -22.66 25.16
CA THR A 367 -26.64 -22.54 25.45
C THR A 367 -27.39 -21.74 24.39
N ILE A 368 -28.61 -22.20 24.05
CA ILE A 368 -29.55 -21.47 23.19
C ILE A 368 -30.71 -20.96 24.06
N THR A 369 -30.90 -19.64 24.13
CA THR A 369 -31.98 -19.01 24.88
C THR A 369 -32.98 -18.34 23.95
N VAL A 370 -34.27 -18.68 24.09
CA VAL A 370 -35.35 -18.16 23.25
C VAL A 370 -36.48 -17.59 24.11
N ALA A 371 -36.92 -16.37 23.82
CA ALA A 371 -37.89 -15.68 24.68
C ALA A 371 -39.37 -16.12 24.49
N GLU A 372 -39.77 -16.45 23.26
CA GLU A 372 -41.18 -16.66 22.93
C GLU A 372 -41.47 -18.04 22.35
N ALA A 373 -40.83 -18.41 21.25
CA ALA A 373 -41.15 -19.66 20.57
C ALA A 373 -40.01 -20.20 19.71
N ILE A 374 -39.95 -21.53 19.62
CA ILE A 374 -39.20 -22.27 18.61
C ILE A 374 -40.23 -22.99 17.74
N LEU A 375 -40.25 -22.68 16.45
CA LEU A 375 -41.26 -23.14 15.49
C LEU A 375 -40.61 -23.83 14.30
N HIS A 376 -40.95 -25.09 14.04
CA HIS A 376 -40.54 -25.84 12.85
C HIS A 376 -39.03 -25.75 12.56
N SER A 377 -38.20 -25.82 13.61
CA SER A 377 -36.76 -25.53 13.53
C SER A 377 -35.92 -26.71 13.99
N ASN A 378 -34.65 -26.73 13.55
CA ASN A 378 -33.65 -27.68 14.06
C ASN A 378 -32.68 -26.92 14.96
N ILE A 379 -32.70 -27.25 16.24
CA ILE A 379 -31.95 -26.55 17.28
C ILE A 379 -30.98 -27.53 17.91
N SER A 380 -29.73 -27.12 18.06
CA SER A 380 -28.64 -27.96 18.57
C SER A 380 -27.79 -27.17 19.55
N ALA A 381 -27.88 -27.47 20.84
CA ALA A 381 -27.09 -26.84 21.89
C ALA A 381 -26.16 -27.85 22.57
N GLY A 382 -24.89 -27.49 22.78
CA GLY A 382 -23.95 -28.35 23.48
C GLY A 382 -24.33 -28.60 24.94
N LYS A 383 -24.98 -27.64 25.62
CA LYS A 383 -25.46 -27.78 27.00
C LYS A 383 -26.97 -27.67 27.12
N LYS A 384 -27.56 -26.48 26.94
CA LYS A 384 -28.96 -26.25 27.28
C LYS A 384 -29.74 -25.54 26.17
N VAL A 385 -31.03 -25.86 26.06
CA VAL A 385 -31.99 -25.04 25.32
C VAL A 385 -33.03 -24.52 26.31
N ILE A 386 -33.10 -23.19 26.46
CA ILE A 386 -33.97 -22.53 27.42
C ILE A 386 -34.97 -21.68 26.66
N VAL A 387 -36.23 -22.09 26.66
CA VAL A 387 -37.33 -21.31 26.10
C VAL A 387 -38.12 -20.72 27.25
N GLN A 388 -38.00 -19.40 27.47
CA GLN A 388 -38.49 -18.73 28.67
C GLN A 388 -39.16 -17.40 28.36
N GLY A 389 -40.31 -17.13 28.97
CA GLY A 389 -41.12 -15.94 28.70
C GLY A 389 -42.61 -16.25 28.84
N LYS A 390 -43.46 -15.33 28.38
CA LYS A 390 -44.92 -15.48 28.53
C LYS A 390 -45.49 -16.65 27.72
N ARG A 391 -45.00 -16.85 26.48
CA ARG A 391 -45.45 -17.93 25.59
C ARG A 391 -44.58 -19.18 25.75
N ALA A 392 -43.27 -19.01 25.60
CA ALA A 392 -42.23 -20.01 25.81
C ALA A 392 -42.56 -21.43 25.29
N VAL A 393 -42.92 -21.52 24.01
CA VAL A 393 -43.44 -22.75 23.39
C VAL A 393 -42.46 -23.36 22.38
N ILE A 394 -42.39 -24.69 22.32
CA ILE A 394 -41.67 -25.41 21.26
C ILE A 394 -42.69 -26.16 20.41
N VAL A 395 -42.81 -25.84 19.11
CA VAL A 395 -43.75 -26.49 18.20
C VAL A 395 -43.06 -26.89 16.91
N GLY A 396 -42.97 -28.20 16.66
CA GLY A 396 -42.46 -28.73 15.40
C GLY A 396 -40.94 -28.68 15.27
N GLY A 397 -40.40 -29.70 14.61
CA GLY A 397 -38.96 -29.82 14.38
C GLY A 397 -38.24 -30.61 15.47
N THR A 398 -36.94 -30.41 15.58
CA THR A 398 -36.07 -31.17 16.49
C THR A 398 -35.26 -30.21 17.34
N VAL A 399 -35.36 -30.34 18.66
CA VAL A 399 -34.58 -29.57 19.63
C VAL A 399 -33.68 -30.54 20.39
N ARG A 400 -32.37 -30.33 20.30
CA ARG A 400 -31.34 -31.16 20.94
C ARG A 400 -30.53 -30.32 21.92
N ALA A 401 -30.27 -30.88 23.10
CA ALA A 401 -29.37 -30.29 24.08
C ALA A 401 -28.50 -31.38 24.75
N GLY A 402 -27.28 -31.05 25.16
CA GLY A 402 -26.45 -31.99 25.93
C GLY A 402 -27.07 -32.37 27.27
N GLU A 403 -27.55 -31.38 28.02
CA GLU A 403 -27.96 -31.51 29.43
C GLU A 403 -29.47 -31.32 29.62
N GLU A 404 -30.02 -30.19 29.17
CA GLU A 404 -31.37 -29.79 29.57
C GLU A 404 -32.13 -29.03 28.48
N ILE A 405 -33.40 -29.38 28.30
CA ILE A 405 -34.36 -28.57 27.54
C ILE A 405 -35.42 -28.06 28.51
N VAL A 406 -35.59 -26.73 28.57
CA VAL A 406 -36.60 -26.08 29.40
C VAL A 406 -37.57 -25.33 28.50
N SER A 407 -38.87 -25.52 28.71
CA SER A 407 -39.92 -24.75 28.04
C SER A 407 -41.15 -24.60 28.93
N ARG A 408 -42.06 -23.70 28.56
CA ARG A 408 -43.37 -23.61 29.21
C ARG A 408 -44.32 -24.65 28.64
N SER A 409 -44.37 -24.79 27.31
CA SER A 409 -45.18 -25.78 26.62
C SER A 409 -44.39 -26.42 25.47
N ALA A 410 -44.65 -27.69 25.21
CA ALA A 410 -44.06 -28.44 24.11
C ALA A 410 -45.14 -29.13 23.26
N GLY A 411 -45.03 -29.02 21.95
CA GLY A 411 -46.00 -29.53 20.98
C GLY A 411 -47.18 -28.60 20.76
N SER A 412 -48.18 -29.09 20.04
CA SER A 412 -49.43 -28.38 19.78
C SER A 412 -50.64 -29.32 19.89
N HIS A 413 -51.83 -28.75 20.08
CA HIS A 413 -53.08 -29.51 20.05
C HIS A 413 -53.34 -30.23 18.73
N LEU A 414 -52.69 -29.80 17.63
CA LEU A 414 -52.78 -30.44 16.31
C LEU A 414 -51.76 -31.58 16.14
N ALA A 415 -51.15 -32.04 17.23
CA ALA A 415 -50.16 -33.11 17.25
C ALA A 415 -48.99 -32.89 16.28
N THR A 416 -48.53 -31.65 16.15
CA THR A 416 -47.36 -31.32 15.33
C THR A 416 -46.14 -32.09 15.84
N LEU A 417 -45.54 -32.90 14.97
CA LEU A 417 -44.37 -33.73 15.32
C LEU A 417 -43.24 -32.87 15.87
N THR A 418 -42.97 -33.04 17.16
CA THR A 418 -41.98 -32.25 17.90
C THR A 418 -41.05 -33.22 18.62
N THR A 419 -39.75 -33.15 18.35
CA THR A 419 -38.77 -34.04 18.97
C THR A 419 -37.89 -33.25 19.93
N LEU A 420 -37.84 -33.67 21.20
CA LEU A 420 -36.97 -33.10 22.23
C LEU A 420 -35.95 -34.17 22.63
N GLU A 421 -34.66 -33.90 22.43
CA GLU A 421 -33.59 -34.88 22.66
C GLU A 421 -32.54 -34.32 23.64
N VAL A 422 -32.25 -35.07 24.71
CA VAL A 422 -31.26 -34.68 25.72
C VAL A 422 -30.35 -35.82 26.15
N GLY A 423 -29.26 -35.50 26.86
CA GLY A 423 -28.34 -36.47 27.43
C GLY A 423 -27.20 -36.88 26.51
N LEU A 424 -27.06 -36.25 25.34
CA LEU A 424 -25.97 -36.47 24.39
C LEU A 424 -25.53 -35.14 23.81
N ASN A 425 -24.22 -34.89 23.75
CA ASN A 425 -23.71 -33.72 23.03
C ASN A 425 -24.07 -33.86 21.53
N PRO A 426 -24.83 -32.91 20.96
CA PRO A 426 -25.25 -33.00 19.56
C PRO A 426 -24.09 -33.03 18.56
N GLU A 427 -22.98 -32.32 18.81
CA GLU A 427 -21.82 -32.32 17.91
C GLU A 427 -21.16 -33.71 17.86
N LEU A 428 -21.00 -34.35 19.03
CA LEU A 428 -20.48 -35.71 19.11
C LEU A 428 -21.41 -36.72 18.43
N ARG A 429 -22.72 -36.54 18.55
CA ARG A 429 -23.71 -37.41 17.89
C ARG A 429 -23.67 -37.26 16.38
N ASP A 430 -23.60 -36.03 15.87
CA ASP A 430 -23.51 -35.76 14.44
C ASP A 430 -22.18 -36.30 13.87
N GLU A 431 -21.08 -36.15 14.61
CA GLU A 431 -19.78 -36.77 14.27
C GLU A 431 -19.88 -38.30 14.28
N MET A 432 -20.50 -38.89 15.29
CA MET A 432 -20.69 -40.35 15.40
C MET A 432 -21.46 -40.88 14.19
N VAL A 433 -22.54 -40.20 13.77
CA VAL A 433 -23.31 -40.59 12.58
C VAL A 433 -22.47 -40.48 11.32
N LYS A 434 -21.68 -39.41 11.18
CA LYS A 434 -20.78 -39.21 10.04
C LYS A 434 -19.71 -40.31 9.96
N VAL A 435 -18.99 -40.54 11.05
CA VAL A 435 -17.96 -41.59 11.16
C VAL A 435 -18.56 -42.97 10.92
N LYS A 436 -19.76 -43.26 11.44
CA LYS A 436 -20.46 -44.54 11.19
C LYS A 436 -20.76 -44.77 9.72
N ASN A 437 -21.15 -43.73 8.98
CA ASN A 437 -21.38 -43.82 7.54
C ASN A 437 -20.05 -43.98 6.78
N GLU A 438 -19.01 -43.24 7.16
CA GLU A 438 -17.67 -43.39 6.57
C GLU A 438 -17.07 -44.79 6.79
N ILE A 439 -17.31 -45.39 7.96
CA ILE A 439 -16.93 -46.79 8.25
C ILE A 439 -17.62 -47.73 7.27
N LYS A 440 -18.95 -47.60 7.08
CA LYS A 440 -19.71 -48.46 6.15
C LYS A 440 -19.20 -48.32 4.71
N ASP A 441 -18.97 -47.10 4.25
CA ASP A 441 -18.49 -46.84 2.89
C ASP A 441 -17.08 -47.39 2.69
N THR A 442 -16.18 -47.18 3.65
CA THR A 442 -14.80 -47.68 3.60
C THR A 442 -14.77 -49.21 3.64
N GLN A 443 -15.61 -49.81 4.48
CA GLN A 443 -15.76 -51.26 4.57
C GLN A 443 -16.23 -51.85 3.22
N TRP A 444 -17.24 -51.25 2.59
CA TRP A 444 -17.69 -51.68 1.26
C TRP A 444 -16.58 -51.58 0.21
N ARG A 445 -15.81 -50.49 0.19
CA ARG A 445 -14.67 -50.32 -0.75
C ARG A 445 -13.56 -51.33 -0.47
N MET A 446 -13.27 -51.62 0.79
CA MET A 446 -12.32 -52.68 1.19
C MET A 446 -12.75 -54.04 0.65
N GLU A 447 -14.03 -54.40 0.79
CA GLU A 447 -14.57 -55.67 0.29
C GLU A 447 -14.42 -55.80 -1.24
N GLN A 448 -14.65 -54.71 -2.00
CA GLN A 448 -14.42 -54.72 -3.45
C GLN A 448 -12.94 -54.88 -3.81
N ALA A 449 -12.05 -54.15 -3.12
CA ALA A 449 -10.61 -54.26 -3.31
C ALA A 449 -10.10 -55.67 -2.95
N GLN A 450 -10.64 -56.28 -1.89
CA GLN A 450 -10.32 -57.64 -1.48
C GLN A 450 -10.73 -58.67 -2.53
N LYS A 451 -11.93 -58.55 -3.10
CA LYS A 451 -12.39 -59.43 -4.20
C LYS A 451 -11.49 -59.30 -5.42
N ALA A 452 -11.13 -58.07 -5.82
CA ALA A 452 -10.20 -57.83 -6.92
C ALA A 452 -8.82 -58.44 -6.66
N LEU A 453 -8.31 -58.31 -5.42
CA LEU A 453 -7.06 -58.94 -5.01
C LEU A 453 -7.09 -60.46 -5.06
N GLN A 454 -8.18 -61.09 -4.61
CA GLN A 454 -8.35 -62.54 -4.69
C GLN A 454 -8.33 -63.03 -6.14
N LEU A 455 -9.03 -62.34 -7.05
CA LEU A 455 -9.00 -62.66 -8.49
C LEU A 455 -7.60 -62.55 -9.08
N LEU A 456 -6.88 -61.46 -8.79
CA LEU A 456 -5.53 -61.23 -9.29
C LEU A 456 -4.51 -62.24 -8.72
N LYS A 457 -4.62 -62.58 -7.43
CA LYS A 457 -3.78 -63.62 -6.79
C LYS A 457 -4.06 -65.01 -7.35
N ASN A 458 -5.32 -65.34 -7.63
CA ASN A 458 -5.66 -66.62 -8.27
C ASN A 458 -5.10 -66.70 -9.70
N MET A 459 -5.11 -65.59 -10.46
CA MET A 459 -4.47 -65.53 -11.79
C MET A 459 -2.94 -65.68 -11.70
N GLU A 460 -2.31 -65.11 -10.67
CA GLU A 460 -0.87 -65.26 -10.40
C GLU A 460 -0.53 -66.73 -10.07
N ALA A 461 -1.29 -67.38 -9.19
CA ALA A 461 -1.09 -68.77 -8.80
C ALA A 461 -1.29 -69.75 -9.97
N ASN A 462 -2.20 -69.44 -10.90
CA ASN A 462 -2.48 -70.25 -12.09
C ASN A 462 -1.56 -69.92 -13.27
N GLY A 463 -0.55 -69.05 -13.11
CA GLY A 463 0.43 -68.72 -14.14
C GLY A 463 -0.10 -67.90 -15.33
N THR A 464 -1.27 -67.28 -15.21
CA THR A 464 -1.95 -66.54 -16.30
C THR A 464 -1.82 -65.00 -16.19
N ILE A 465 -0.89 -64.53 -15.36
CA ILE A 465 -0.74 -63.11 -15.05
C ILE A 465 0.15 -62.40 -16.09
N THR A 466 -0.35 -61.30 -16.66
CA THR A 466 0.42 -60.42 -17.56
C THR A 466 1.18 -59.35 -16.76
N PRO A 467 2.23 -58.71 -17.32
CA PRO A 467 2.98 -57.64 -16.65
C PRO A 467 2.09 -56.49 -16.15
N GLU A 468 1.12 -56.06 -16.96
CA GLU A 468 0.14 -55.02 -16.60
C GLU A 468 -0.73 -55.43 -15.41
N LYS A 469 -1.18 -56.70 -15.35
CA LYS A 469 -1.96 -57.23 -14.23
C LYS A 469 -1.13 -57.37 -12.96
N LYS A 470 0.17 -57.59 -13.07
CA LYS A 470 1.10 -57.62 -11.92
C LYS A 470 1.28 -56.22 -11.31
N GLU A 471 1.35 -55.18 -12.14
CA GLU A 471 1.33 -53.79 -11.67
C GLU A 471 -0.02 -53.44 -11.01
N LEU A 472 -1.13 -53.87 -11.61
CA LEU A 472 -2.46 -53.70 -11.04
C LEU A 472 -2.60 -54.41 -9.68
N LEU A 473 -2.01 -55.61 -9.52
CA LEU A 473 -1.98 -56.33 -8.24
C LEU A 473 -1.25 -55.51 -7.16
N LEU A 474 -0.09 -54.94 -7.47
CA LEU A 474 0.66 -54.09 -6.53
C LEU A 474 -0.14 -52.83 -6.16
N LYS A 475 -0.72 -52.15 -7.16
CA LYS A 475 -1.57 -50.96 -6.95
C LYS A 475 -2.80 -51.30 -6.09
N THR A 476 -3.51 -52.38 -6.40
CA THR A 476 -4.70 -52.81 -5.65
C THR A 476 -4.33 -53.23 -4.22
N THR A 477 -3.16 -53.86 -4.03
CA THR A 477 -2.65 -54.25 -2.71
C THR A 477 -2.40 -53.02 -1.85
N LYS A 478 -1.73 -52.00 -2.42
CA LYS A 478 -1.50 -50.72 -1.73
C LYS A 478 -2.81 -50.04 -1.36
N VAL A 479 -3.79 -49.99 -2.28
CA VAL A 479 -5.12 -49.41 -2.02
C VAL A 479 -5.83 -50.16 -0.89
N TYR A 480 -5.84 -51.48 -0.92
CA TYR A 480 -6.47 -52.30 0.14
C TYR A 480 -5.87 -52.02 1.53
N TYR A 481 -4.54 -52.02 1.66
CA TYR A 481 -3.90 -51.72 2.95
C TYR A 481 -4.13 -50.27 3.41
N THR A 482 -4.20 -49.32 2.46
CA THR A 482 -4.55 -47.93 2.76
C THR A 482 -5.97 -47.82 3.30
N LEU A 483 -6.94 -48.45 2.63
CA LEU A 483 -8.33 -48.49 3.09
C LEU A 483 -8.48 -49.20 4.45
N THR A 484 -7.71 -50.28 4.67
CA THR A 484 -7.69 -51.00 5.95
C THR A 484 -7.22 -50.09 7.09
N GLY A 485 -6.13 -49.35 6.91
CA GLY A 485 -5.64 -48.39 7.91
C GLY A 485 -6.63 -47.25 8.17
N GLN A 486 -7.29 -46.74 7.12
CA GLN A 486 -8.35 -45.74 7.25
C GLN A 486 -9.54 -46.27 8.05
N HIS A 487 -10.02 -47.49 7.72
CA HIS A 487 -11.14 -48.12 8.42
C HIS A 487 -10.82 -48.37 9.90
N GLU A 488 -9.61 -48.80 10.23
CA GLU A 488 -9.17 -48.97 11.62
C GLU A 488 -9.14 -47.63 12.37
N THR A 489 -8.64 -46.57 11.73
CA THR A 489 -8.61 -45.21 12.30
C THR A 489 -10.02 -44.70 12.58
N LEU A 490 -10.95 -44.87 11.62
CA LEU A 490 -12.34 -44.49 11.79
C LEU A 490 -13.02 -45.29 12.91
N ARG A 491 -12.76 -46.60 13.02
CA ARG A 491 -13.27 -47.42 14.13
C ARG A 491 -12.75 -46.96 15.49
N LYS A 492 -11.46 -46.63 15.60
CA LYS A 492 -10.89 -46.08 16.84
C LYS A 492 -11.55 -44.75 17.21
N ARG A 493 -11.79 -43.87 16.24
CA ARG A 493 -12.51 -42.61 16.47
C ARG A 493 -13.96 -42.84 16.91
N TYR A 494 -14.68 -43.77 16.26
CA TYR A 494 -16.04 -44.15 16.66
C TYR A 494 -16.09 -44.63 18.11
N ALA A 495 -15.20 -45.55 18.50
CA ALA A 495 -15.14 -46.06 19.87
C ALA A 495 -14.83 -44.95 20.89
N ALA A 496 -13.92 -44.03 20.56
CA ALA A 496 -13.62 -42.89 21.44
C ALA A 496 -14.80 -41.93 21.60
N ILE A 497 -15.59 -41.71 20.54
CA ILE A 497 -16.81 -40.88 20.63
C ILE A 497 -17.89 -41.58 21.48
N GLU A 498 -18.03 -42.90 21.33
CA GLU A 498 -18.97 -43.72 22.11
C GLU A 498 -18.64 -43.65 23.61
N GLU A 499 -17.36 -43.75 23.98
CA GLU A 499 -16.88 -43.58 25.36
C GLU A 499 -17.18 -42.18 25.91
N GLN A 500 -16.92 -41.12 25.13
CA GLN A 500 -17.24 -39.73 25.52
C GLN A 500 -18.74 -39.50 25.73
N ILE A 501 -19.58 -40.21 24.98
CA ILE A 501 -21.03 -40.16 25.10
C ILE A 501 -21.50 -40.84 26.42
N GLU A 502 -20.89 -41.95 26.82
CA GLU A 502 -21.26 -42.68 28.05
C GLU A 502 -20.93 -41.91 29.34
N GLU A 503 -19.93 -41.03 29.32
CA GLU A 503 -19.58 -40.18 30.48
C GLU A 503 -20.65 -39.11 30.79
N LEU A 504 -21.48 -38.73 29.81
CA LEU A 504 -22.54 -37.73 29.96
C LEU A 504 -23.80 -38.35 30.58
N LYS A 505 -23.89 -38.36 31.90
CA LYS A 505 -24.93 -39.08 32.66
C LYS A 505 -26.23 -38.32 32.91
N TYR A 506 -26.37 -37.06 32.47
CA TYR A 506 -27.48 -36.21 32.90
C TYR A 506 -28.18 -35.55 31.70
N GLY A 507 -29.42 -35.97 31.45
CA GLY A 507 -30.32 -35.39 30.47
C GLY A 507 -31.71 -35.16 31.08
N ARG A 508 -32.24 -33.94 31.01
CA ARG A 508 -33.59 -33.62 31.51
C ARG A 508 -34.40 -32.77 30.53
N VAL A 509 -35.70 -33.05 30.42
CA VAL A 509 -36.65 -32.18 29.74
C VAL A 509 -37.65 -31.66 30.75
N LYS A 510 -37.72 -30.34 30.91
CA LYS A 510 -38.62 -29.67 31.86
C LYS A 510 -39.66 -28.85 31.13
N VAL A 511 -40.93 -29.13 31.40
CA VAL A 511 -42.06 -28.43 30.79
C VAL A 511 -42.99 -27.91 31.87
N ALA A 512 -43.11 -26.59 31.95
CA ALA A 512 -43.76 -25.92 33.08
C ALA A 512 -45.30 -25.93 33.02
N GLU A 513 -45.91 -26.15 31.87
CA GLU A 513 -47.37 -26.24 31.70
C GLU A 513 -47.76 -27.58 31.11
N THR A 514 -47.66 -27.76 29.79
CA THR A 514 -48.21 -28.92 29.09
C THR A 514 -47.28 -29.41 28.00
N VAL A 515 -47.06 -30.71 27.96
CA VAL A 515 -46.56 -31.47 26.81
C VAL A 515 -47.74 -32.04 26.06
N HIS A 516 -47.94 -31.60 24.83
CA HIS A 516 -49.04 -32.03 23.98
C HIS A 516 -48.76 -33.40 23.31
N PRO A 517 -49.81 -34.11 22.85
CA PRO A 517 -49.67 -35.28 22.00
C PRO A 517 -48.81 -34.99 20.75
N GLY A 518 -48.08 -35.99 20.27
CA GLY A 518 -47.19 -35.86 19.11
C GLY A 518 -45.78 -35.36 19.45
N VAL A 519 -45.51 -35.04 20.73
CA VAL A 519 -44.15 -34.82 21.22
C VAL A 519 -43.45 -36.16 21.43
N LYS A 520 -42.22 -36.27 20.93
CA LYS A 520 -41.32 -37.41 21.19
C LYS A 520 -40.17 -36.94 22.05
N ILE A 521 -40.04 -37.52 23.23
CA ILE A 521 -38.94 -37.23 24.16
C ILE A 521 -37.90 -38.33 24.01
N VAL A 522 -36.65 -37.93 23.83
CA VAL A 522 -35.51 -38.84 23.70
C VAL A 522 -34.50 -38.44 24.77
N ILE A 523 -34.12 -39.39 25.62
CA ILE A 523 -33.06 -39.19 26.61
C ILE A 523 -32.06 -40.31 26.40
N ARG A 524 -30.85 -39.97 25.91
CA ARG A 524 -29.86 -40.96 25.44
C ARG A 524 -30.48 -41.96 24.45
N SER A 525 -30.57 -43.23 24.82
CA SER A 525 -31.16 -44.31 24.02
C SER A 525 -32.66 -44.51 24.25
N ALA A 526 -33.21 -43.97 25.34
CA ALA A 526 -34.60 -44.15 25.72
C ALA A 526 -35.51 -43.21 24.93
N ILE A 527 -36.68 -43.70 24.51
CA ILE A 527 -37.64 -42.95 23.69
C ILE A 527 -39.03 -43.05 24.30
N LEU A 528 -39.67 -41.91 24.52
CA LEU A 528 -41.04 -41.79 25.03
C LEU A 528 -41.90 -40.97 24.06
N PRO A 529 -42.77 -41.61 23.25
CA PRO A 529 -43.78 -40.89 22.48
C PRO A 529 -44.94 -40.47 23.39
N VAL A 530 -45.20 -39.17 23.48
CA VAL A 530 -46.31 -38.61 24.26
C VAL A 530 -47.59 -38.72 23.45
N ARG A 531 -48.52 -39.55 23.94
CA ARG A 531 -49.82 -39.81 23.30
C ARG A 531 -50.96 -39.00 23.91
N ASP A 532 -50.88 -38.76 25.21
CA ASP A 532 -51.84 -37.98 25.98
C ASP A 532 -51.15 -36.75 26.59
N PRO A 533 -51.87 -35.62 26.81
CA PRO A 533 -51.28 -34.43 27.42
C PRO A 533 -50.68 -34.72 28.80
N VAL A 534 -49.44 -34.27 29.03
CA VAL A 534 -48.76 -34.38 30.33
C VAL A 534 -48.51 -32.97 30.87
N ASN A 535 -48.95 -32.70 32.11
CA ASN A 535 -48.81 -31.37 32.71
C ASN A 535 -47.73 -31.31 33.78
N TYR A 536 -47.07 -30.16 33.92
CA TYR A 536 -46.10 -29.84 34.98
C TYR A 536 -45.04 -30.93 35.20
N ALA A 537 -44.31 -31.28 34.15
CA ALA A 537 -43.49 -32.49 34.12
C ALA A 537 -42.00 -32.22 33.93
N THR A 538 -41.20 -33.04 34.62
CA THR A 538 -39.78 -33.25 34.34
C THR A 538 -39.59 -34.68 33.84
N PHE A 539 -39.04 -34.83 32.64
CA PHE A 539 -38.67 -36.12 32.08
C PHE A 539 -37.19 -36.35 32.33
N TYR A 540 -36.86 -37.52 32.84
CA TYR A 540 -35.49 -37.95 33.13
C TYR A 540 -35.39 -39.46 32.90
N GLU A 541 -34.18 -39.94 32.68
CA GLU A 541 -33.94 -41.37 32.50
C GLU A 541 -33.54 -42.03 33.82
N GLU A 542 -34.16 -43.16 34.11
CA GLU A 542 -33.88 -44.00 35.28
C GLU A 542 -34.02 -45.46 34.86
N ASP A 543 -32.98 -46.27 35.12
CA ASP A 543 -32.90 -47.69 34.72
C ASP A 543 -33.14 -47.97 33.23
N GLY A 544 -32.74 -47.03 32.36
CA GLY A 544 -32.87 -47.16 30.89
C GLY A 544 -34.24 -46.77 30.33
N ASP A 545 -35.19 -46.41 31.19
CA ASP A 545 -36.52 -45.93 30.82
C ASP A 545 -36.67 -44.43 31.13
N ILE A 546 -37.52 -43.73 30.37
CA ILE A 546 -37.90 -42.35 30.68
C ILE A 546 -39.01 -42.37 31.75
N LYS A 547 -38.74 -41.76 32.90
CA LYS A 547 -39.71 -41.52 33.97
C LYS A 547 -40.21 -40.07 33.94
N ILE A 548 -41.39 -39.85 34.49
CA ILE A 548 -42.06 -38.55 34.60
C ILE A 548 -42.11 -38.17 36.08
N GLY A 549 -41.44 -37.09 36.44
CA GLY A 549 -41.48 -36.49 37.78
C GLY A 549 -42.17 -35.12 37.77
N PRO A 550 -42.41 -34.53 38.94
CA PRO A 550 -42.95 -33.18 39.04
C PRO A 550 -41.97 -32.15 38.45
N TYR A 551 -42.49 -31.05 37.92
CA TYR A 551 -41.70 -29.88 37.53
C TYR A 551 -40.87 -29.36 38.71
N LYS A 552 -39.54 -29.33 38.57
CA LYS A 552 -38.58 -28.86 39.59
C LYS A 552 -37.46 -28.02 39.00
#